data_AF-A0A7X1WHX2-F1
#
_entry.id   AF-A0A7X1WHX2-F1
#
_cell.length_a   1.000
_cell.length_b   1.000
_cell.length_c   1.000
_cell.angle_alpha   90.00
_cell.angle_beta   90.00
_cell.angle_gamma   90.00
#
_symmetry.space_group_name_H-M   'P 1'
#
loop_
_entity.id
_entity.type
_entity.pdbx_description
1 polymer ?
#
loop_
_entity_poly.entity_id
_entity_poly.type
_entity_poly.pdbx_seq_one_letter_code
_entity_poly.pdbx_strand_id
1 'polypeptide(L)'
;MRNVCAGLNTVGSGSYGRDDVHFLLRAMDIKATDVQEKEHLIQTRQRHYSEMISQEHAPSQPHQNLYRRALAHNAARMATDVQALANALNERCTGSTLALVSFVRAGVPLGVLLRRALLEAGRDARHYGVSIVRDRGIDSVALEAVIKAHGAENIVFVDGWTGKGAISEQLRESLAADSRFAPRPRLVVLADPCGRAWLAASAEDWLIPSGILGATVSGLVSRSIWSPEPGLHGCVMYPHLAGHDVTMSFIHSIETERARLTRPASAQPWTLAQSWALQRRAQNVLDGIAERFSVLNSNRIKPGIAEATRAVMRRVPEQVLVRRRDDQDVQLLMHLSRQANIEVREVGDELGPYRALTVIRSMR
;
A
#
# COMPACT_ATOMS: atom_id res chain seq x y z
N MET A 1 -8.82 25.64 14.06
CA MET A 1 -8.55 24.19 13.87
C MET A 1 -7.82 23.65 15.07
N ARG A 2 -8.30 22.55 15.68
CA ARG A 2 -7.58 21.90 16.79
C ARG A 2 -6.30 21.27 16.25
N ASN A 3 -5.17 21.46 16.93
CA ASN A 3 -3.90 20.85 16.54
C ASN A 3 -4.00 19.33 16.76
N VAL A 4 -4.13 18.56 15.67
CA VAL A 4 -4.26 17.08 15.68
C VAL A 4 -3.10 16.43 16.42
N CYS A 5 -1.94 17.08 16.40
CA CYS A 5 -0.68 16.59 16.94
C CYS A 5 -0.43 17.04 18.38
N ALA A 6 -1.38 17.76 19.00
CA ALA A 6 -1.19 18.28 20.35
C ALA A 6 -0.94 17.13 21.35
N GLY A 7 0.27 17.10 21.93
CA GLY A 7 0.70 16.06 22.88
C GLY A 7 1.20 14.76 22.24
N LEU A 8 1.28 14.67 20.91
CA LEU A 8 1.82 13.51 20.20
C LEU A 8 3.23 13.80 19.68
N ASN A 9 4.16 12.89 19.96
CA ASN A 9 5.49 12.92 19.35
C ASN A 9 5.47 12.17 18.02
N THR A 10 5.65 12.89 16.91
CA THR A 10 5.47 12.34 15.56
C THR A 10 6.69 12.56 14.66
N VAL A 11 6.81 11.77 13.59
CA VAL A 11 7.92 11.88 12.60
C VAL A 11 7.69 12.95 11.51
N GLY A 12 6.69 13.82 11.68
CA GLY A 12 6.43 14.92 10.74
C GLY A 12 5.99 14.44 9.35
N SER A 13 6.58 14.99 8.27
CA SER A 13 6.24 14.64 6.89
C SER A 13 7.23 13.67 6.22
N GLY A 14 8.22 13.15 6.96
CA GLY A 14 9.34 12.43 6.36
C GLY A 14 10.04 13.30 5.32
N SER A 15 10.25 12.79 4.12
CA SER A 15 10.78 13.55 2.98
C SER A 15 9.73 14.08 1.99
N TYR A 16 8.44 13.95 2.30
CA TYR A 16 7.38 14.67 1.58
C TYR A 16 7.37 16.16 1.97
N GLY A 17 6.67 16.98 1.18
CA GLY A 17 6.39 18.37 1.53
C GLY A 17 5.68 18.46 2.89
N ARG A 18 6.01 19.48 3.69
CA ARG A 18 5.51 19.63 5.06
C ARG A 18 3.98 19.64 5.16
N ASP A 19 3.33 20.17 4.14
CA ASP A 19 1.87 20.24 4.07
C ASP A 19 1.24 19.00 3.41
N ASP A 20 2.02 18.15 2.72
CA ASP A 20 1.50 17.03 1.94
C ASP A 20 0.97 15.89 2.80
N VAL A 21 1.62 15.62 3.93
CA VAL A 21 1.24 14.56 4.88
C VAL A 21 1.80 14.85 6.26
N HIS A 22 1.03 14.49 7.30
CA HIS A 22 1.54 14.37 8.66
C HIS A 22 1.49 12.91 9.13
N PHE A 23 2.64 12.28 9.33
CA PHE A 23 2.73 10.93 9.86
C PHE A 23 2.38 10.91 11.35
N LEU A 24 1.28 10.27 11.72
CA LEU A 24 0.95 9.97 13.11
C LEU A 24 1.63 8.67 13.51
N LEU A 25 2.96 8.71 13.53
CA LEU A 25 3.85 7.61 13.91
C LEU A 25 4.98 8.16 14.77
N ARG A 26 5.43 7.39 15.75
CA ARG A 26 6.64 7.71 16.52
C ARG A 26 7.89 7.15 15.87
N ALA A 27 9.02 7.85 15.99
CA ALA A 27 10.31 7.28 15.59
C ALA A 27 10.69 6.16 16.57
N MET A 28 11.17 5.03 16.03
CA MET A 28 11.71 3.93 16.81
C MET A 28 13.11 3.58 16.31
N ASP A 29 14.00 3.28 17.24
CA ASP A 29 15.27 2.63 16.95
C ASP A 29 15.11 1.13 17.19
N ILE A 30 15.18 0.34 16.13
CA ILE A 30 14.99 -1.10 16.17
C ILE A 30 16.14 -1.76 15.45
N LYS A 31 16.82 -2.68 16.17
CA LYS A 31 17.87 -3.50 15.58
C LYS A 31 17.31 -4.33 14.43
N ALA A 32 17.95 -4.22 13.27
CA ALA A 32 17.58 -4.98 12.10
C ALA A 32 17.67 -6.50 12.36
N THR A 33 16.66 -7.23 11.89
CA THR A 33 16.62 -8.70 11.91
C THR A 33 16.87 -9.22 10.50
N ASP A 34 17.75 -10.23 10.38
CA ASP A 34 18.01 -10.92 9.11
C ASP A 34 16.71 -11.49 8.51
N VAL A 35 16.64 -11.60 7.19
CA VAL A 35 15.45 -12.04 6.47
C VAL A 35 15.12 -13.50 6.78
N GLN A 36 16.11 -14.39 6.88
CA GLN A 36 15.88 -15.82 7.16
C GLN A 36 15.38 -16.00 8.60
N GLU A 37 16.05 -15.37 9.56
CA GLU A 37 15.66 -15.41 10.97
C GLU A 37 14.24 -14.83 11.17
N LYS A 38 13.98 -13.68 10.56
CA LYS A 38 12.65 -13.06 10.57
C LYS A 38 11.59 -13.99 9.96
N GLU A 39 11.89 -14.70 8.88
CA GLU A 39 10.96 -15.64 8.27
C GLU A 39 10.68 -16.83 9.21
N HIS A 40 11.72 -17.39 9.83
CA HIS A 40 11.58 -18.47 10.82
C HIS A 40 10.69 -18.05 11.99
N LEU A 41 10.97 -16.91 12.63
CA LEU A 41 10.21 -16.38 13.76
C LEU A 41 8.74 -16.09 13.43
N ILE A 42 8.45 -15.65 12.20
CA ILE A 42 7.08 -15.40 11.74
C ILE A 42 6.32 -16.71 11.55
N GLN A 43 6.96 -17.73 10.95
CA GLN A 43 6.31 -19.01 10.68
C GLN A 43 6.12 -19.87 11.94
N THR A 44 7.03 -19.77 12.91
CA THR A 44 6.91 -20.43 14.23
C THR A 44 6.03 -19.66 15.21
N ARG A 45 5.47 -18.50 14.81
CA ARG A 45 4.66 -17.60 15.64
C ARG A 45 5.37 -17.08 16.90
N GLN A 46 6.69 -17.19 16.98
CA GLN A 46 7.46 -16.64 18.09
C GLN A 46 7.44 -15.11 18.09
N ARG A 47 7.41 -14.48 16.90
CA ARG A 47 7.28 -13.03 16.77
C ARG A 47 6.36 -12.65 15.63
N HIS A 48 5.65 -11.52 15.79
CA HIS A 48 4.81 -10.96 14.75
C HIS A 48 5.65 -10.13 13.76
N TYR A 49 5.27 -10.16 12.48
CA TYR A 49 6.04 -9.48 11.43
C TYR A 49 6.18 -7.97 11.66
N SER A 50 5.26 -7.34 12.40
CA SER A 50 5.29 -5.90 12.70
C SER A 50 6.23 -5.51 13.84
N GLU A 51 6.81 -6.47 14.55
CA GLU A 51 7.72 -6.24 15.69
C GLU A 51 9.20 -6.27 15.26
N MET A 52 9.44 -6.57 13.99
CA MET A 52 10.77 -6.76 13.40
C MET A 52 10.89 -5.94 12.14
N ILE A 53 12.10 -5.50 11.83
CA ILE A 53 12.40 -4.85 10.57
C ILE A 53 13.74 -5.36 10.05
N SER A 54 13.85 -5.57 8.75
CA SER A 54 15.14 -5.84 8.11
C SER A 54 15.71 -4.53 7.61
N GLN A 55 17.04 -4.40 7.60
CA GLN A 55 17.68 -3.19 7.11
C GLN A 55 17.27 -2.91 5.66
N GLU A 56 16.88 -1.67 5.39
CA GLU A 56 16.59 -1.20 4.04
C GLU A 56 17.88 -0.60 3.46
N HIS A 57 18.38 -1.21 2.39
CA HIS A 57 19.60 -0.79 1.69
C HIS A 57 19.28 0.15 0.53
N ALA A 58 20.29 0.90 0.10
CA ALA A 58 20.19 1.74 -1.09
C ALA A 58 19.82 0.90 -2.33
N PRO A 59 18.91 1.39 -3.20
CA PRO A 59 18.55 0.67 -4.41
C PRO A 59 19.74 0.63 -5.37
N SER A 60 20.04 -0.56 -5.90
CA SER A 60 21.07 -0.75 -6.92
C SER A 60 20.74 0.00 -8.21
N GLN A 61 21.76 0.28 -9.04
CA GLN A 61 21.55 0.96 -10.33
C GLN A 61 20.54 0.23 -11.24
N PRO A 62 20.57 -1.12 -11.38
CA PRO A 62 19.53 -1.83 -12.12
C PRO A 62 18.12 -1.61 -11.56
N HIS A 63 17.96 -1.60 -10.23
CA HIS A 63 16.66 -1.38 -9.59
C HIS A 63 16.14 0.05 -9.84
N GLN A 64 17.02 1.05 -9.75
CA GLN A 64 16.68 2.43 -10.10
C GLN A 64 16.30 2.58 -11.59
N ASN A 65 16.96 1.86 -12.49
CA ASN A 65 16.62 1.86 -13.92
C ASN A 65 15.23 1.26 -14.17
N LEU A 66 14.91 0.16 -13.50
CA LEU A 66 13.57 -0.47 -13.57
C LEU A 66 12.49 0.48 -13.03
N TYR A 67 12.76 1.17 -11.92
CA TYR A 67 11.88 2.22 -11.41
C TYR A 67 11.64 3.33 -12.44
N ARG A 68 12.69 3.89 -13.04
CA ARG A 68 12.55 4.96 -14.04
C ARG A 68 11.72 4.53 -15.25
N ARG A 69 11.91 3.29 -15.72
CA ARG A 69 11.11 2.72 -16.81
C ARG A 69 9.64 2.54 -16.42
N ALA A 70 9.39 1.98 -15.23
CA ALA A 70 8.03 1.81 -14.72
C ALA A 70 7.32 3.16 -14.52
N LEU A 71 8.02 4.17 -14.01
CA LEU A 71 7.49 5.52 -13.88
C LEU A 71 7.15 6.11 -15.25
N ALA A 72 8.07 6.07 -16.21
CA ALA A 72 7.83 6.59 -17.56
C ALA A 72 6.65 5.89 -18.26
N HIS A 73 6.48 4.58 -18.05
CA HIS A 73 5.39 3.82 -18.64
C HIS A 73 4.03 4.08 -17.97
N ASN A 74 4.00 4.22 -16.64
CA ASN A 74 2.76 4.22 -15.87
C ASN A 74 2.37 5.60 -15.29
N ALA A 75 3.17 6.67 -15.48
CA ALA A 75 2.88 7.99 -14.91
C ALA A 75 1.54 8.57 -15.41
N ALA A 76 1.28 8.53 -16.72
CA ALA A 76 0.05 9.03 -17.31
C ALA A 76 -1.19 8.25 -16.83
N ARG A 77 -1.08 6.93 -16.72
CA ARG A 77 -2.11 6.06 -16.12
C ARG A 77 -2.38 6.48 -14.68
N MET A 78 -1.33 6.55 -13.86
CA MET A 78 -1.46 6.89 -12.44
C MET A 78 -2.06 8.29 -12.25
N ALA A 79 -1.67 9.26 -13.08
CA ALA A 79 -2.26 10.61 -13.04
C ALA A 79 -3.76 10.59 -13.35
N THR A 80 -4.17 9.81 -14.36
CA THR A 80 -5.58 9.63 -14.73
C THR A 80 -6.36 8.99 -13.59
N ASP A 81 -5.82 7.91 -13.01
CA ASP A 81 -6.41 7.19 -11.89
C ASP A 81 -6.56 8.07 -10.65
N VAL A 82 -5.52 8.85 -10.31
CA VAL A 82 -5.55 9.83 -9.20
C VAL A 82 -6.65 10.87 -9.42
N GLN A 83 -6.71 11.47 -10.61
CA GLN A 83 -7.69 12.51 -10.87
C GLN A 83 -9.13 11.95 -10.90
N ALA A 84 -9.33 10.75 -11.43
CA ALA A 84 -10.61 10.06 -11.40
C ALA A 84 -11.09 9.78 -9.96
N LEU A 85 -10.19 9.33 -9.09
CA LEU A 85 -10.46 9.13 -7.68
C LEU A 85 -10.73 10.46 -6.95
N ALA A 86 -9.96 11.51 -7.22
CA ALA A 86 -10.17 12.84 -6.63
C ALA A 86 -11.55 13.41 -7.01
N ASN A 87 -11.95 13.28 -8.29
CA ASN A 87 -13.28 13.68 -8.75
C ASN A 87 -14.38 12.91 -8.01
N ALA A 88 -14.25 11.59 -7.88
CA ALA A 88 -15.19 10.75 -7.16
C ALA A 88 -15.29 11.11 -5.67
N LEU A 89 -14.16 11.42 -5.02
CA LEU A 89 -14.15 11.87 -3.63
C LEU A 89 -14.83 13.22 -3.48
N ASN A 90 -14.60 14.15 -4.40
CA ASN A 90 -15.23 15.47 -4.42
C ASN A 90 -16.76 15.38 -4.57
N GLU A 91 -17.24 14.47 -5.42
CA GLU A 91 -18.68 14.24 -5.63
C GLU A 91 -19.36 13.56 -4.44
N ARG A 92 -18.65 12.61 -3.79
CA ARG A 92 -19.25 11.70 -2.80
C ARG A 92 -19.07 12.16 -1.36
N CYS A 93 -18.08 13.00 -1.07
CA CYS A 93 -17.78 13.46 0.28
C CYS A 93 -18.17 14.94 0.42
N THR A 94 -19.31 15.20 1.05
CA THR A 94 -19.89 16.55 1.17
C THR A 94 -19.51 17.30 2.45
N GLY A 95 -18.77 16.66 3.35
CA GLY A 95 -18.28 17.28 4.59
C GLY A 95 -17.42 18.53 4.36
N SER A 96 -17.36 19.42 5.36
CA SER A 96 -16.61 20.69 5.28
C SER A 96 -15.09 20.50 5.21
N THR A 97 -14.58 19.37 5.72
CA THR A 97 -13.19 18.92 5.63
C THR A 97 -13.18 17.49 5.07
N LEU A 98 -12.09 17.10 4.41
CA LEU A 98 -11.82 15.72 4.01
C LEU A 98 -10.50 15.26 4.62
N ALA A 99 -10.57 14.33 5.57
CA ALA A 99 -9.39 13.74 6.20
C ALA A 99 -8.99 12.44 5.48
N LEU A 100 -7.96 12.52 4.64
CA LEU A 100 -7.32 11.36 4.04
C LEU A 100 -6.43 10.68 5.08
N VAL A 101 -6.69 9.41 5.35
CA VAL A 101 -5.96 8.59 6.32
C VAL A 101 -5.27 7.46 5.57
N SER A 102 -4.01 7.68 5.21
CA SER A 102 -3.22 6.74 4.40
C SER A 102 -2.53 5.69 5.26
N PHE A 103 -2.61 4.44 4.84
CA PHE A 103 -1.88 3.35 5.47
C PHE A 103 -0.41 3.35 5.05
N VAL A 104 0.46 3.44 6.05
CA VAL A 104 1.90 3.49 5.82
C VAL A 104 2.41 2.11 5.38
N ARG A 105 3.13 1.97 4.27
CA ARG A 105 3.63 3.03 3.37
C ARG A 105 2.80 3.24 2.11
N ALA A 106 2.17 2.17 1.62
CA ALA A 106 1.72 2.11 0.23
C ALA A 106 0.61 3.12 -0.10
N GLY A 107 -0.20 3.53 0.88
CA GLY A 107 -1.23 4.54 0.68
C GLY A 107 -0.71 5.98 0.60
N VAL A 108 0.44 6.28 1.20
CA VAL A 108 0.89 7.66 1.39
C VAL A 108 1.15 8.39 0.06
N PRO A 109 1.86 7.81 -0.93
CA PRO A 109 2.03 8.47 -2.22
C PRO A 109 0.70 8.82 -2.90
N LEU A 110 -0.29 7.92 -2.83
CA LEU A 110 -1.63 8.17 -3.35
C LEU A 110 -2.33 9.28 -2.56
N GLY A 111 -2.28 9.24 -1.23
CA GLY A 111 -2.89 10.25 -0.37
C GLY A 111 -2.33 11.66 -0.61
N VAL A 112 -1.03 11.80 -0.87
CA VAL A 112 -0.41 13.08 -1.25
C VAL A 112 -0.99 13.60 -2.56
N LEU A 113 -1.05 12.75 -3.59
CA LEU A 113 -1.56 13.12 -4.91
C LEU A 113 -3.05 13.46 -4.88
N LEU A 114 -3.85 12.67 -4.14
CA LEU A 114 -5.27 12.96 -3.90
C LEU A 114 -5.44 14.29 -3.17
N ARG A 115 -4.67 14.55 -2.10
CA ARG A 115 -4.75 15.81 -1.35
C ARG A 115 -4.51 17.00 -2.27
N ARG A 116 -3.46 16.96 -3.09
CA ARG A 116 -3.13 18.05 -4.02
C ARG A 116 -4.25 18.27 -5.04
N ALA A 117 -4.74 17.21 -5.69
CA ALA A 117 -5.84 17.30 -6.63
C ALA A 117 -7.14 17.85 -5.99
N LEU A 118 -7.42 17.50 -4.74
CA LEU A 118 -8.58 17.99 -3.99
C LEU A 118 -8.45 19.46 -3.59
N LEU A 119 -7.25 19.90 -3.19
CA LEU A 119 -6.98 21.31 -2.91
C LEU A 119 -7.16 22.18 -4.16
N GLU A 120 -6.71 21.71 -5.32
CA GLU A 120 -6.95 22.38 -6.60
C GLU A 120 -8.44 22.45 -6.96
N ALA A 121 -9.21 21.45 -6.56
CA ALA A 121 -10.67 21.46 -6.65
C ALA A 121 -11.36 22.33 -5.58
N GLY A 122 -10.60 23.08 -4.77
CA GLY A 122 -11.12 24.00 -3.75
C GLY A 122 -11.56 23.33 -2.44
N ARG A 123 -11.16 22.08 -2.18
CA ARG A 123 -11.55 21.33 -0.98
C ARG A 123 -10.55 21.54 0.17
N ASP A 124 -11.04 21.67 1.40
CA ASP A 124 -10.18 21.57 2.60
C ASP A 124 -9.81 20.10 2.84
N ALA A 125 -8.71 19.66 2.22
CA ALA A 125 -8.20 18.30 2.35
C ALA A 125 -6.99 18.24 3.30
N ARG A 126 -7.07 17.34 4.28
CA ARG A 126 -6.02 17.04 5.25
C ARG A 126 -5.55 15.61 5.07
N HIS A 127 -4.27 15.34 5.31
CA HIS A 127 -3.69 14.03 5.04
C HIS A 127 -2.80 13.57 6.17
N TYR A 128 -3.07 12.36 6.65
CA TYR A 128 -2.37 11.71 7.75
C TYR A 128 -1.84 10.35 7.30
N GLY A 129 -0.58 10.06 7.60
CA GLY A 129 -0.01 8.72 7.47
C GLY A 129 -0.18 7.97 8.79
N VAL A 130 -0.93 6.87 8.80
CA VAL A 130 -1.21 6.09 10.02
C VAL A 130 -0.80 4.63 9.86
N SER A 131 -0.55 3.98 10.99
CA SER A 131 -0.32 2.54 11.00
C SER A 131 -1.63 1.77 10.93
N ILE A 132 -1.64 0.73 10.09
CA ILE A 132 -2.50 -0.45 10.25
C ILE A 132 -1.62 -1.70 10.17
N VAL A 133 -1.90 -2.69 11.01
CA VAL A 133 -1.14 -3.94 11.08
C VAL A 133 -2.13 -5.11 11.11
N ARG A 134 -1.92 -6.08 10.22
CA ARG A 134 -2.73 -7.31 10.18
C ARG A 134 -2.62 -8.04 11.52
N ASP A 135 -3.73 -8.59 12.00
CA ASP A 135 -3.90 -9.25 13.30
C ASP A 135 -3.70 -8.32 14.52
N ARG A 136 -3.47 -7.01 14.33
CA ARG A 136 -3.24 -6.03 15.41
C ARG A 136 -4.12 -4.78 15.32
N GLY A 137 -4.65 -4.49 14.14
CA GLY A 137 -5.56 -3.37 13.91
C GLY A 137 -4.90 -2.07 13.48
N ILE A 138 -5.76 -1.07 13.31
CA ILE A 138 -5.37 0.33 13.11
C ILE A 138 -4.84 0.92 14.42
N ASP A 139 -3.89 1.84 14.32
CA ASP A 139 -3.44 2.64 15.47
C ASP A 139 -4.61 3.50 15.98
N SER A 140 -5.17 3.12 17.13
CA SER A 140 -6.34 3.77 17.71
C SER A 140 -6.03 5.17 18.23
N VAL A 141 -4.80 5.42 18.71
CA VAL A 141 -4.39 6.75 19.17
C VAL A 141 -4.32 7.72 17.99
N ALA A 142 -3.74 7.28 16.87
CA ALA A 142 -3.73 8.06 15.64
C ALA A 142 -5.15 8.31 15.11
N LEU A 143 -5.99 7.27 15.08
CA LEU A 143 -7.37 7.38 14.59
C LEU A 143 -8.20 8.35 15.44
N GLU A 144 -8.16 8.24 16.77
CA GLU A 144 -8.88 9.15 17.66
C GLU A 144 -8.43 10.61 17.51
N ALA A 145 -7.13 10.85 17.30
CA ALA A 145 -6.63 12.19 17.05
C ALA A 145 -7.24 12.80 15.77
N VAL A 146 -7.34 12.01 14.69
CA VAL A 146 -7.99 12.44 13.44
C VAL A 146 -9.49 12.65 13.64
N ILE A 147 -10.18 11.74 14.33
CA ILE A 147 -11.63 11.87 14.62
C ILE A 147 -11.90 13.14 15.44
N LYS A 148 -11.12 13.41 16.48
CA LYS A 148 -11.29 14.61 17.33
C LYS A 148 -11.10 15.92 16.54
N ALA A 149 -10.31 15.88 15.48
CA ALA A 149 -10.00 17.04 14.65
C ALA A 149 -11.00 17.25 13.51
N HIS A 150 -11.47 16.17 12.88
CA HIS A 150 -12.24 16.23 11.64
C HIS A 150 -13.62 15.59 11.70
N GLY A 151 -13.92 14.76 12.70
CA GLY A 151 -15.11 13.90 12.71
C GLY A 151 -14.89 12.60 11.91
N ALA A 152 -15.47 11.50 12.37
CA ALA A 152 -15.32 10.19 11.73
C ALA A 152 -15.98 10.13 10.34
N GLU A 153 -17.09 10.86 10.18
CA GLU A 153 -17.86 11.02 8.95
C GLU A 153 -17.08 11.72 7.83
N ASN A 154 -15.94 12.36 8.15
CA ASN A 154 -15.07 13.05 7.19
C ASN A 154 -13.79 12.25 6.85
N ILE A 155 -13.61 11.05 7.41
CA ILE A 155 -12.43 10.20 7.18
C ILE A 155 -12.58 9.31 5.94
N VAL A 156 -11.60 9.37 5.05
CA VAL A 156 -11.42 8.43 3.94
C VAL A 156 -10.08 7.73 4.10
N PHE A 157 -10.09 6.41 4.12
CA PHE A 157 -8.87 5.61 4.23
C PHE A 157 -8.24 5.41 2.85
N VAL A 158 -6.92 5.40 2.78
CA VAL A 158 -6.18 5.35 1.51
C VAL A 158 -5.10 4.27 1.57
N ASP A 159 -5.06 3.39 0.57
CA ASP A 159 -3.95 2.45 0.36
C ASP A 159 -3.53 2.42 -1.13
N GLY A 160 -2.37 1.85 -1.44
CA GLY A 160 -1.90 1.77 -2.83
C GLY A 160 -2.72 0.78 -3.66
N TRP A 161 -2.96 -0.42 -3.13
CA TRP A 161 -3.70 -1.50 -3.78
C TRP A 161 -4.27 -2.47 -2.75
N THR A 162 -5.16 -3.36 -3.17
CA THR A 162 -5.59 -4.50 -2.37
C THR A 162 -5.59 -5.79 -3.21
N GLY A 163 -4.62 -6.68 -2.93
CA GLY A 163 -4.42 -7.90 -3.70
C GLY A 163 -5.45 -8.97 -3.36
N LYS A 164 -5.55 -9.34 -2.09
CA LYS A 164 -6.51 -10.34 -1.56
C LYS A 164 -7.39 -9.82 -0.44
N GLY A 165 -7.44 -8.50 -0.22
CA GLY A 165 -8.31 -7.89 0.78
C GLY A 165 -7.76 -7.87 2.21
N ALA A 166 -6.50 -8.25 2.47
CA ALA A 166 -5.99 -8.39 3.84
C ALA A 166 -6.10 -7.10 4.68
N ILE A 167 -5.74 -5.94 4.11
CA ILE A 167 -5.85 -4.65 4.79
C ILE A 167 -7.30 -4.15 4.82
N SER A 168 -8.08 -4.40 3.76
CA SER A 168 -9.51 -4.07 3.72
C SER A 168 -10.28 -4.78 4.83
N GLU A 169 -9.98 -6.06 5.04
CA GLU A 169 -10.58 -6.88 6.10
C GLU A 169 -10.10 -6.44 7.48
N GLN A 170 -8.78 -6.22 7.67
CA GLN A 170 -8.25 -5.70 8.93
C GLN A 170 -8.89 -4.36 9.32
N LEU A 171 -9.11 -3.47 8.35
CA LEU A 171 -9.77 -2.20 8.58
C LEU A 171 -11.23 -2.39 9.01
N ARG A 172 -11.96 -3.26 8.31
CA ARG A 172 -13.34 -3.61 8.67
C ARG A 172 -13.42 -4.15 10.09
N GLU A 173 -12.54 -5.09 10.46
CA GLU A 173 -12.47 -5.66 11.81
C GLU A 173 -12.13 -4.60 12.86
N SER A 174 -11.15 -3.73 12.59
CA SER A 174 -10.71 -2.70 13.52
C SER A 174 -11.81 -1.68 13.85
N LEU A 175 -12.72 -1.46 12.91
CA LEU A 175 -13.82 -0.48 13.04
C LEU A 175 -15.17 -1.12 13.37
N ALA A 176 -15.26 -2.45 13.43
CA ALA A 176 -16.53 -3.16 13.53
C ALA A 176 -17.35 -2.81 14.79
N ALA A 177 -16.66 -2.51 15.90
CA ALA A 177 -17.29 -2.14 17.16
C ALA A 177 -17.51 -0.62 17.32
N ASP A 178 -17.04 0.19 16.37
CA ASP A 178 -17.11 1.64 16.44
C ASP A 178 -18.30 2.15 15.60
N SER A 179 -19.39 2.51 16.29
CA SER A 179 -20.63 2.97 15.67
C SER A 179 -20.50 4.29 14.90
N ARG A 180 -19.37 4.99 15.03
CA ARG A 180 -19.06 6.20 14.24
C ARG A 180 -18.75 5.88 12.77
N PHE A 181 -18.42 4.63 12.45
CA PHE A 181 -18.09 4.19 11.09
C PHE A 181 -19.17 3.29 10.50
N ALA A 182 -19.37 3.41 9.18
CA ALA A 182 -20.23 2.49 8.44
C ALA A 182 -19.61 1.07 8.39
N PRO A 183 -20.42 0.00 8.30
CA PRO A 183 -19.92 -1.38 8.24
C PRO A 183 -18.93 -1.65 7.10
N ARG A 184 -19.01 -0.88 6.00
CA ARG A 184 -18.03 -0.88 4.92
C ARG A 184 -17.20 0.41 4.99
N PRO A 185 -15.98 0.37 5.53
CA PRO A 185 -15.11 1.54 5.60
C PRO A 185 -14.79 2.11 4.22
N ARG A 186 -14.67 3.43 4.12
CA ARG A 186 -14.35 4.14 2.87
C ARG A 186 -12.86 4.02 2.52
N LEU A 187 -12.42 2.81 2.16
CA LEU A 187 -11.07 2.53 1.67
C LEU A 187 -10.96 2.81 0.16
N VAL A 188 -10.04 3.70 -0.20
CA VAL A 188 -9.71 4.09 -1.57
C VAL A 188 -8.37 3.51 -1.97
N VAL A 189 -8.29 2.93 -3.18
CA VAL A 189 -7.04 2.36 -3.73
C VAL A 189 -6.88 2.64 -5.23
N LEU A 190 -5.67 2.52 -5.76
CA LEU A 190 -5.46 2.57 -7.22
C LEU A 190 -5.91 1.25 -7.88
N ALA A 191 -5.54 0.12 -7.30
CA ALA A 191 -5.79 -1.22 -7.85
C ALA A 191 -6.51 -2.13 -6.85
N ASP A 192 -7.64 -2.70 -7.28
CA ASP A 192 -8.45 -3.63 -6.50
C ASP A 192 -8.84 -4.89 -7.31
N PRO A 193 -7.87 -5.77 -7.64
CA PRO A 193 -8.15 -7.02 -8.36
C PRO A 193 -9.09 -7.97 -7.61
N CYS A 194 -9.28 -7.79 -6.30
CA CYS A 194 -10.16 -8.63 -5.48
C CYS A 194 -11.53 -8.03 -5.17
N GLY A 195 -11.82 -6.80 -5.63
CA GLY A 195 -13.12 -6.15 -5.45
C GLY A 195 -13.51 -5.90 -3.99
N ARG A 196 -12.55 -5.58 -3.10
CA ARG A 196 -12.77 -5.39 -1.65
C ARG A 196 -12.79 -3.92 -1.21
N ALA A 197 -12.21 -3.01 -2.00
CA ALA A 197 -12.17 -1.59 -1.65
C ALA A 197 -13.56 -0.94 -1.75
N TRP A 198 -13.77 0.19 -1.08
CA TRP A 198 -14.98 0.98 -1.25
C TRP A 198 -14.97 1.71 -2.59
N LEU A 199 -13.81 2.23 -2.99
CA LEU A 199 -13.57 2.87 -4.27
C LEU A 199 -12.19 2.49 -4.78
N ALA A 200 -12.09 2.17 -6.07
CA ALA A 200 -10.83 1.90 -6.72
C ALA A 200 -10.79 2.56 -8.09
N ALA A 201 -9.61 2.94 -8.57
CA ALA A 201 -9.46 3.43 -9.94
C ALA A 201 -9.60 2.29 -10.96
N SER A 202 -9.06 1.11 -10.63
CA SER A 202 -9.05 -0.05 -11.54
C SER A 202 -9.11 -1.38 -10.79
N ALA A 203 -9.60 -2.41 -11.47
CA ALA A 203 -9.51 -3.81 -11.05
C ALA A 203 -8.26 -4.51 -11.61
N GLU A 204 -7.48 -3.85 -12.45
CA GLU A 204 -6.26 -4.43 -13.01
C GLU A 204 -5.14 -4.50 -11.97
N ASP A 205 -4.41 -5.61 -11.96
CA ASP A 205 -3.17 -5.75 -11.22
C ASP A 205 -2.02 -5.16 -12.06
N TRP A 206 -1.64 -3.90 -11.82
CA TRP A 206 -0.58 -3.20 -12.59
C TRP A 206 0.56 -2.72 -11.70
N LEU A 207 1.73 -2.47 -12.29
CA LEU A 207 2.93 -2.07 -11.54
C LEU A 207 2.87 -0.59 -11.12
N ILE A 208 2.43 -0.34 -9.88
CA ILE A 208 2.42 1.00 -9.27
C ILE A 208 3.87 1.47 -8.98
N PRO A 209 4.40 2.55 -9.59
CA PRO A 209 5.80 2.91 -9.46
C PRO A 209 6.27 3.23 -8.04
N SER A 210 5.40 3.80 -7.20
CA SER A 210 5.70 4.04 -5.77
C SER A 210 5.87 2.76 -4.95
N GLY A 211 5.47 1.60 -5.50
CA GLY A 211 5.65 0.30 -4.87
C GLY A 211 7.08 -0.27 -4.98
N ILE A 212 7.93 0.31 -5.84
CA ILE A 212 9.19 -0.28 -6.31
C ILE A 212 10.36 -0.05 -5.34
N LEU A 213 10.66 1.22 -5.02
CA LEU A 213 11.89 1.58 -4.30
C LEU A 213 11.75 1.66 -2.77
N GLY A 214 10.61 1.24 -2.22
CA GLY A 214 10.38 1.25 -0.78
C GLY A 214 10.49 2.66 -0.17
N ALA A 215 11.35 2.81 0.84
CA ALA A 215 11.52 4.07 1.58
C ALA A 215 11.91 5.25 0.68
N THR A 216 12.77 5.01 -0.31
CA THR A 216 13.35 6.05 -1.17
C THR A 216 12.37 6.64 -2.18
N VAL A 217 11.15 6.10 -2.30
CA VAL A 217 10.05 6.73 -3.06
C VAL A 217 8.84 7.01 -2.17
N SER A 218 8.94 6.73 -0.88
CA SER A 218 7.84 6.77 0.08
C SER A 218 8.20 7.48 1.38
N GLY A 219 8.92 8.60 1.30
CA GLY A 219 9.09 9.52 2.42
C GLY A 219 10.21 9.19 3.40
N LEU A 220 11.13 8.28 3.07
CA LEU A 220 12.21 7.81 3.95
C LEU A 220 11.74 7.26 5.31
N VAL A 221 10.48 6.85 5.40
CA VAL A 221 9.93 6.13 6.55
C VAL A 221 9.89 4.64 6.27
N SER A 222 9.88 3.80 7.31
CA SER A 222 9.62 2.38 7.19
C SER A 222 8.13 2.06 7.05
N ARG A 223 7.82 0.77 6.86
CA ARG A 223 6.48 0.25 7.15
C ARG A 223 6.14 0.42 8.64
N SER A 224 4.85 0.29 8.97
CA SER A 224 4.38 0.29 10.36
C SER A 224 5.09 -0.73 11.22
N ILE A 225 5.42 -0.31 12.44
CA ILE A 225 5.96 -1.12 13.51
C ILE A 225 4.98 -1.08 14.66
N TRP A 226 4.47 -2.24 15.02
CA TRP A 226 3.58 -2.35 16.17
C TRP A 226 4.40 -2.27 17.45
N SER A 227 3.85 -1.62 18.46
CA SER A 227 4.43 -1.60 19.79
C SER A 227 3.34 -1.90 20.82
N PRO A 228 3.63 -2.72 21.84
CA PRO A 228 2.71 -2.93 22.95
C PRO A 228 2.64 -1.73 23.90
N GLU A 229 3.61 -0.80 23.82
CA GLU A 229 3.61 0.37 24.67
C GLU A 229 2.48 1.34 24.32
N PRO A 230 1.90 2.04 25.30
CA PRO A 230 0.88 3.04 25.03
C PRO A 230 1.37 4.14 24.08
N GLY A 231 0.48 4.61 23.22
CA GLY A 231 0.75 5.70 22.28
C GLY A 231 0.71 5.26 20.82
N LEU A 232 1.33 6.07 19.97
CA LEU A 232 1.39 5.81 18.54
C LEU A 232 2.24 4.56 18.25
N HIS A 233 1.82 3.80 17.24
CA HIS A 233 2.69 2.85 16.56
C HIS A 233 3.90 3.58 15.94
N GLY A 234 4.94 2.82 15.64
CA GLY A 234 6.21 3.38 15.24
C GLY A 234 6.60 3.16 13.79
N CYS A 235 7.70 3.81 13.43
CA CYS A 235 8.47 3.55 12.23
C CYS A 235 9.95 3.83 12.46
N VAL A 236 10.81 3.28 11.61
CA VAL A 236 12.22 3.67 11.49
C VAL A 236 12.32 4.74 10.41
N MET A 237 13.10 5.79 10.69
CA MET A 237 13.50 6.81 9.72
C MET A 237 14.79 6.39 9.02
N TYR A 238 14.94 6.69 7.73
CA TYR A 238 16.10 6.29 6.94
C TYR A 238 16.88 7.47 6.36
N PRO A 239 17.47 8.34 7.21
CA PRO A 239 18.29 9.46 6.73
C PRO A 239 19.51 9.00 5.93
N HIS A 240 20.03 7.79 6.18
CA HIS A 240 21.15 7.23 5.42
C HIS A 240 20.83 6.93 3.96
N LEU A 241 19.54 6.92 3.57
CA LEU A 241 19.09 6.73 2.19
C LEU A 241 18.75 8.05 1.47
N ALA A 242 18.98 9.21 2.09
CA ALA A 242 18.61 10.51 1.53
C ALA A 242 19.23 10.77 0.14
N GLY A 243 20.44 10.28 -0.11
CA GLY A 243 21.10 10.39 -1.43
C GLY A 243 20.41 9.63 -2.57
N HIS A 244 19.45 8.77 -2.26
CA HIS A 244 18.67 7.99 -3.23
C HIS A 244 17.18 8.37 -3.21
N ASP A 245 16.79 9.39 -2.45
CA ASP A 245 15.40 9.76 -2.27
C ASP A 245 14.81 10.45 -3.51
N VAL A 246 13.81 9.80 -4.09
CA VAL A 246 13.04 10.25 -5.25
C VAL A 246 11.58 10.54 -4.89
N THR A 247 11.24 10.65 -3.59
CA THR A 247 9.87 10.87 -3.12
C THR A 247 9.22 12.10 -3.76
N MET A 248 9.87 13.26 -3.70
CA MET A 248 9.31 14.48 -4.29
C MET A 248 9.36 14.50 -5.81
N SER A 249 10.40 13.92 -6.43
CA SER A 249 10.47 13.81 -7.89
C SER A 249 9.40 12.87 -8.45
N PHE A 250 9.05 11.82 -7.71
CA PHE A 250 7.94 10.93 -8.05
C PHE A 250 6.61 11.71 -8.04
N ILE A 251 6.30 12.41 -6.94
CA ILE A 251 5.08 13.23 -6.83
C ILE A 251 5.02 14.25 -7.97
N HIS A 252 6.13 14.97 -8.23
CA HIS A 252 6.19 15.95 -9.30
C HIS A 252 5.97 15.35 -10.70
N SER A 253 6.49 14.14 -10.95
CA SER A 253 6.31 13.45 -12.23
C SER A 253 4.83 13.13 -12.49
N ILE A 254 4.11 12.62 -11.48
CA ILE A 254 2.69 12.32 -11.61
C ILE A 254 1.86 13.60 -11.75
N GLU A 255 2.16 14.64 -10.96
CA GLU A 255 1.49 15.94 -11.07
C GLU A 255 1.70 16.61 -12.44
N THR A 256 2.89 16.44 -13.03
CA THR A 256 3.18 16.92 -14.40
C THR A 256 2.29 16.25 -15.44
N GLU A 257 2.07 14.94 -15.32
CA GLU A 257 1.11 14.23 -16.18
C GLU A 257 -0.34 14.65 -15.88
N ARG A 258 -0.68 14.83 -14.60
CA ARG A 258 -2.03 15.24 -14.18
C ARG A 258 -2.43 16.60 -14.73
N ALA A 259 -1.49 17.55 -14.76
CA ALA A 259 -1.70 18.88 -15.34
C ALA A 259 -2.00 18.87 -16.85
N ARG A 260 -1.67 17.77 -17.57
CA ARG A 260 -1.97 17.60 -19.00
C ARG A 260 -3.34 16.97 -19.24
N LEU A 261 -4.01 16.45 -18.21
CA LEU A 261 -5.28 15.77 -18.36
C LEU A 261 -6.40 16.74 -18.68
N THR A 262 -7.21 16.38 -19.68
CA THR A 262 -8.46 17.10 -19.96
C THR A 262 -9.62 16.38 -19.29
N ARG A 263 -9.99 16.85 -18.08
CA ARG A 263 -11.19 16.47 -17.31
C ARG A 263 -11.55 14.96 -17.37
N PRO A 264 -10.75 14.09 -16.74
CA PRO A 264 -11.03 12.65 -16.72
C PRO A 264 -12.33 12.35 -15.96
N ALA A 265 -12.99 11.24 -16.33
CA ALA A 265 -14.21 10.81 -15.68
C ALA A 265 -13.97 10.44 -14.21
N SER A 266 -15.00 10.63 -13.39
CA SER A 266 -15.02 10.23 -11.98
C SER A 266 -15.02 8.70 -11.84
N ALA A 267 -14.16 8.16 -10.97
CA ALA A 267 -14.13 6.74 -10.66
C ALA A 267 -15.46 6.29 -10.02
N GLN A 268 -15.93 5.10 -10.39
CA GLN A 268 -17.18 4.55 -9.86
C GLN A 268 -16.90 3.41 -8.87
N PRO A 269 -17.60 3.36 -7.72
CA PRO A 269 -17.56 2.20 -6.84
C PRO A 269 -18.01 0.94 -7.59
N TRP A 270 -17.46 -0.20 -7.19
CA TRP A 270 -17.94 -1.48 -7.68
C TRP A 270 -19.41 -1.67 -7.34
N THR A 271 -20.20 -2.07 -8.33
CA THR A 271 -21.53 -2.63 -8.05
C THR A 271 -21.37 -3.93 -7.26
N LEU A 272 -22.44 -4.34 -6.56
CA LEU A 272 -22.41 -5.59 -5.79
C LEU A 272 -22.04 -6.79 -6.67
N ALA A 273 -22.59 -6.85 -7.90
CA ALA A 273 -22.30 -7.89 -8.87
C ALA A 273 -20.83 -7.89 -9.32
N GLN A 274 -20.25 -6.72 -9.61
CA GLN A 274 -18.83 -6.59 -9.98
C GLN A 274 -17.91 -7.02 -8.83
N SER A 275 -18.20 -6.56 -7.61
CA SER A 275 -17.44 -6.90 -6.41
C SER A 275 -17.44 -8.42 -6.18
N TRP A 276 -18.61 -9.07 -6.24
CA TRP A 276 -18.69 -10.53 -6.11
C TRP A 276 -17.95 -11.29 -7.20
N ALA A 277 -18.03 -10.82 -8.45
CA ALA A 277 -17.30 -11.44 -9.56
C ALA A 277 -15.77 -11.35 -9.37
N LEU A 278 -15.26 -10.19 -8.92
CA LEU A 278 -13.85 -9.99 -8.60
C LEU A 278 -13.41 -10.89 -7.44
N GLN A 279 -14.19 -10.92 -6.35
CA GLN A 279 -13.90 -11.73 -5.17
C GLN A 279 -13.85 -13.22 -5.53
N ARG A 280 -14.81 -13.71 -6.32
CA ARG A 280 -14.83 -15.12 -6.76
C ARG A 280 -13.62 -15.47 -7.61
N ARG A 281 -13.26 -14.63 -8.58
CA ARG A 281 -12.07 -14.86 -9.44
C ARG A 281 -10.78 -14.87 -8.60
N ALA A 282 -10.64 -13.93 -7.67
CA ALA A 282 -9.50 -13.89 -6.77
C ALA A 282 -9.44 -15.15 -5.89
N GLN A 283 -10.56 -15.55 -5.28
CA GLN A 283 -10.64 -16.72 -4.41
C GLN A 283 -10.29 -18.02 -5.14
N ASN A 284 -10.82 -18.23 -6.35
CA ASN A 284 -10.51 -19.42 -7.16
C ASN A 284 -9.00 -19.57 -7.41
N VAL A 285 -8.29 -18.47 -7.66
CA VAL A 285 -6.83 -18.50 -7.84
C VAL A 285 -6.14 -18.85 -6.53
N LEU A 286 -6.56 -18.26 -5.41
CA LEU A 286 -5.96 -18.54 -4.10
C LEU A 286 -6.14 -20.01 -3.71
N ASP A 287 -7.32 -20.58 -3.94
CA ASP A 287 -7.63 -21.97 -3.63
C ASP A 287 -6.83 -22.93 -4.52
N GLY A 288 -6.78 -22.68 -5.83
CA GLY A 288 -6.00 -23.50 -6.76
C GLY A 288 -4.50 -23.47 -6.47
N ILE A 289 -3.95 -22.31 -6.08
CA ILE A 289 -2.55 -22.20 -5.65
C ILE A 289 -2.32 -22.88 -4.30
N ALA A 290 -3.25 -22.74 -3.36
CA ALA A 290 -3.15 -23.40 -2.06
C ALA A 290 -3.11 -24.93 -2.21
N GLU A 291 -3.96 -25.50 -3.06
CA GLU A 291 -3.98 -26.92 -3.39
C GLU A 291 -2.69 -27.35 -4.08
N ARG A 292 -2.31 -26.69 -5.18
CA ARG A 292 -1.13 -27.02 -6.00
C ARG A 292 0.18 -27.06 -5.20
N PHE A 293 0.34 -26.15 -4.24
CA PHE A 293 1.56 -26.03 -3.43
C PHE A 293 1.38 -26.56 -1.99
N SER A 294 0.27 -27.23 -1.69
CA SER A 294 -0.03 -27.75 -0.34
C SER A 294 0.13 -26.69 0.77
N VAL A 295 -0.32 -25.46 0.50
CA VAL A 295 -0.17 -24.31 1.39
C VAL A 295 -1.38 -24.21 2.31
N LEU A 296 -1.22 -24.63 3.56
CA LEU A 296 -2.28 -24.53 4.58
C LEU A 296 -2.48 -23.09 5.10
N ASN A 297 -1.43 -22.28 5.08
CA ASN A 297 -1.47 -20.90 5.58
C ASN A 297 -1.52 -19.93 4.39
N SER A 298 -2.69 -19.35 4.14
CA SER A 298 -2.92 -18.39 3.06
C SER A 298 -1.99 -17.17 3.11
N ASN A 299 -1.37 -16.86 4.26
CA ASN A 299 -0.36 -15.80 4.37
C ASN A 299 0.91 -16.08 3.56
N ARG A 300 1.19 -17.33 3.19
CA ARG A 300 2.30 -17.70 2.29
C ARG A 300 2.00 -17.39 0.82
N ILE A 301 0.74 -17.15 0.45
CA ILE A 301 0.34 -16.79 -0.91
C ILE A 301 0.29 -15.26 -1.00
N LYS A 302 1.12 -14.68 -1.89
CA LYS A 302 1.25 -13.24 -2.13
C LYS A 302 0.81 -12.89 -3.56
N PRO A 303 -0.51 -12.72 -3.78
CA PRO A 303 -1.06 -12.45 -5.11
C PRO A 303 -0.91 -10.98 -5.50
N GLY A 304 -0.75 -10.75 -6.80
CA GLY A 304 -0.61 -9.44 -7.40
C GLY A 304 0.85 -9.01 -7.54
N ILE A 305 1.16 -8.28 -8.60
CA ILE A 305 2.54 -7.90 -8.95
C ILE A 305 3.24 -7.16 -7.81
N ALA A 306 2.52 -6.28 -7.10
CA ALA A 306 3.08 -5.50 -6.02
C ALA A 306 3.36 -6.34 -4.76
N GLU A 307 2.50 -7.30 -4.40
CA GLU A 307 2.76 -8.20 -3.26
C GLU A 307 3.84 -9.24 -3.60
N ALA A 308 3.80 -9.80 -4.81
CA ALA A 308 4.78 -10.77 -5.31
C ALA A 308 6.19 -10.18 -5.32
N THR A 309 6.35 -8.97 -5.88
CA THR A 309 7.63 -8.25 -5.90
C THR A 309 8.15 -7.98 -4.48
N ARG A 310 7.28 -7.52 -3.57
CA ARG A 310 7.65 -7.30 -2.16
C ARG A 310 8.02 -8.59 -1.44
N ALA A 311 7.40 -9.71 -1.80
CA ALA A 311 7.70 -11.02 -1.23
C ALA A 311 9.13 -11.44 -1.57
N VAL A 312 9.53 -11.32 -2.83
CA VAL A 312 10.90 -11.63 -3.27
C VAL A 312 11.95 -10.77 -2.56
N MET A 313 11.64 -9.50 -2.29
CA MET A 313 12.59 -8.59 -1.64
C MET A 313 12.73 -8.78 -0.12
N ARG A 314 11.72 -9.34 0.57
CA ARG A 314 11.60 -9.20 2.04
C ARG A 314 11.29 -10.50 2.79
N ARG A 315 11.00 -11.58 2.08
CA ARG A 315 10.62 -12.91 2.59
C ARG A 315 11.53 -13.95 1.95
N VAL A 316 11.25 -15.23 2.19
CA VAL A 316 11.94 -16.34 1.52
C VAL A 316 10.98 -17.05 0.57
N PRO A 317 11.01 -16.75 -0.74
CA PRO A 317 10.14 -17.40 -1.72
C PRO A 317 10.49 -18.88 -1.96
N GLU A 318 9.47 -19.65 -2.32
CA GLU A 318 9.58 -21.00 -2.87
C GLU A 318 9.40 -20.98 -4.37
N GLN A 319 8.37 -20.26 -4.85
CA GLN A 319 8.02 -20.18 -6.26
C GLN A 319 7.52 -18.79 -6.61
N VAL A 320 7.90 -18.30 -7.79
CA VAL A 320 7.28 -17.13 -8.42
C VAL A 320 6.52 -17.58 -9.66
N LEU A 321 5.28 -17.11 -9.79
CA LEU A 321 4.41 -17.36 -10.93
C LEU A 321 4.11 -16.03 -11.63
N VAL A 322 4.16 -16.03 -12.95
CA VAL A 322 3.75 -14.89 -13.78
C VAL A 322 2.74 -15.36 -14.82
N ARG A 323 1.83 -14.47 -15.20
CA ARG A 323 0.88 -14.74 -16.28
C ARG A 323 1.62 -14.87 -17.61
N ARG A 324 2.50 -13.91 -17.89
CA ARG A 324 3.37 -13.87 -19.06
C ARG A 324 4.72 -13.29 -18.69
N ARG A 325 5.82 -13.89 -19.15
CA ARG A 325 7.20 -13.45 -18.84
C ARG A 325 7.62 -12.20 -19.63
N ASP A 326 6.98 -11.92 -20.75
CA ASP A 326 7.26 -10.78 -21.62
C ASP A 326 6.50 -9.50 -21.22
N ASP A 327 5.60 -9.59 -20.23
CA ASP A 327 4.84 -8.46 -19.71
C ASP A 327 5.79 -7.42 -19.07
N GLN A 328 5.65 -6.16 -19.48
CA GLN A 328 6.53 -5.08 -19.01
C GLN A 328 6.41 -4.86 -17.50
N ASP A 329 5.21 -5.04 -16.94
CA ASP A 329 4.94 -4.84 -15.51
C ASP A 329 5.61 -5.92 -14.64
N VAL A 330 5.93 -7.09 -15.18
CA VAL A 330 6.59 -8.16 -14.42
C VAL A 330 8.12 -8.10 -14.47
N GLN A 331 8.72 -7.22 -15.28
CA GLN A 331 10.18 -7.24 -15.52
C GLN A 331 11.01 -6.97 -14.26
N LEU A 332 10.51 -6.15 -13.33
CA LEU A 332 11.14 -5.95 -12.03
C LEU A 332 11.15 -7.24 -11.21
N LEU A 333 10.00 -7.93 -11.14
CA LEU A 333 9.88 -9.22 -10.46
C LEU A 333 10.80 -10.28 -11.09
N MET A 334 10.89 -10.31 -12.42
CA MET A 334 11.80 -11.21 -13.15
C MET A 334 13.27 -10.92 -12.79
N HIS A 335 13.67 -9.64 -12.74
CA HIS A 335 15.02 -9.25 -12.36
C HIS A 335 15.37 -9.68 -10.92
N LEU A 336 14.50 -9.36 -9.96
CA LEU A 336 14.70 -9.70 -8.56
C LEU A 336 14.71 -11.22 -8.33
N SER A 337 13.83 -11.95 -9.00
CA SER A 337 13.79 -13.42 -8.92
C SER A 337 15.09 -14.05 -9.44
N ARG A 338 15.66 -13.55 -10.55
CA ARG A 338 16.96 -14.01 -11.06
C ARG A 338 18.09 -13.74 -10.06
N GLN A 339 18.14 -12.55 -9.47
CA GLN A 339 19.15 -12.21 -8.46
C GLN A 339 19.07 -13.09 -7.22
N ALA A 340 17.85 -13.46 -6.81
CA ALA A 340 17.61 -14.34 -5.68
C ALA A 340 17.67 -15.85 -6.05
N ASN A 341 18.03 -16.18 -7.30
CA ASN A 341 18.05 -17.55 -7.83
C ASN A 341 16.73 -18.33 -7.62
N ILE A 342 15.59 -17.65 -7.85
CA ILE A 342 14.25 -18.22 -7.74
C ILE A 342 13.71 -18.54 -9.14
N GLU A 343 13.21 -19.76 -9.32
CA GLU A 343 12.54 -20.16 -10.54
C GLU A 343 11.24 -19.35 -10.72
N VAL A 344 11.08 -18.76 -11.91
CA VAL A 344 9.82 -18.10 -12.30
C VAL A 344 9.09 -18.97 -13.30
N ARG A 345 7.86 -19.39 -13.02
CA ARG A 345 7.02 -20.17 -13.95
C ARG A 345 5.97 -19.29 -14.60
N GLU A 346 5.81 -19.45 -15.90
CA GLU A 346 4.69 -18.86 -16.64
C GLU A 346 3.50 -19.82 -16.55
N VAL A 347 2.33 -19.33 -16.15
CA VAL A 347 1.14 -20.17 -15.92
C VAL A 347 -0.12 -19.62 -16.61
N GLY A 348 0.03 -18.59 -17.45
CA GLY A 348 -1.09 -18.03 -18.21
C GLY A 348 -2.28 -17.62 -17.34
N ASP A 349 -3.48 -17.90 -17.85
CA ASP A 349 -4.74 -17.46 -17.24
C ASP A 349 -5.09 -18.14 -15.90
N GLU A 350 -4.29 -19.11 -15.44
CA GLU A 350 -4.39 -19.69 -14.09
C GLU A 350 -4.33 -18.62 -12.99
N LEU A 351 -3.66 -17.48 -13.23
CA LEU A 351 -3.59 -16.38 -12.26
C LEU A 351 -4.82 -15.47 -12.22
N GLY A 352 -5.86 -15.74 -13.02
CA GLY A 352 -7.15 -15.05 -12.94
C GLY A 352 -7.03 -13.52 -13.05
N PRO A 353 -7.23 -12.73 -11.98
CA PRO A 353 -7.08 -11.27 -12.02
C PRO A 353 -5.62 -10.78 -11.85
N TYR A 354 -4.68 -11.65 -11.46
CA TYR A 354 -3.31 -11.25 -11.11
C TYR A 354 -2.32 -11.43 -12.26
N ARG A 355 -1.36 -10.49 -12.40
CA ARG A 355 -0.23 -10.63 -13.33
C ARG A 355 0.88 -11.51 -12.78
N ALA A 356 1.04 -11.50 -11.46
CA ALA A 356 2.03 -12.32 -10.78
C ALA A 356 1.59 -12.76 -9.38
N LEU A 357 2.25 -13.78 -8.88
CA LEU A 357 2.03 -14.33 -7.54
C LEU A 357 3.34 -14.91 -7.01
N THR A 358 3.59 -14.77 -5.71
CA THR A 358 4.72 -15.45 -5.05
C THR A 358 4.21 -16.34 -3.92
N VAL A 359 4.72 -17.57 -3.88
CA VAL A 359 4.53 -18.50 -2.76
C VAL A 359 5.76 -18.45 -1.87
N ILE A 360 5.56 -18.21 -0.58
CA ILE A 360 6.62 -18.20 0.44
C ILE A 360 6.95 -19.63 0.84
N ARG A 361 8.24 -19.95 1.00
CA ARG A 361 8.75 -21.25 1.44
C ARG A 361 8.26 -21.62 2.82
N SER A 362 7.94 -22.90 3.02
CA SER A 362 7.69 -23.45 4.36
C SER A 362 9.02 -23.66 5.09
N MET A 363 9.16 -23.12 6.30
CA MET A 363 10.32 -23.33 7.19
C MET A 363 10.10 -24.50 8.15
N ARG A 364 9.44 -25.57 7.68
CA ARG A 364 9.15 -26.76 8.51
C ARG A 364 10.41 -27.56 8.78
#